data_AF-A0A931YIH8-F1
#
_entry.id   AF-A0A931YIH8-F1
#
_cell.length_a   1.000
_cell.length_b   1.000
_cell.length_c   1.000
_cell.angle_alpha   90.00
_cell.angle_beta   90.00
_cell.angle_gamma   90.00
#
_symmetry.space_group_name_H-M   'P 1'
#
loop_
_entity.id
_entity.type
_entity.pdbx_description
1 polymer ?
#
loop_
_entity_poly.entity_id
_entity_poly.type
_entity_poly.pdbx_seq_one_letter_code
_entity_poly.pdbx_strand_id
1 'polypeptide(L)'
;EAQADDLAAGYLHRAGYHPEGLATFFDLLWRSRQESHLERFLSSHPLSADRATRVRSRIAGWVLDDRLIRDSAAFREIQALLRARAAPEGTAEPRAGSGN
;
A
#
# COMPACT_ATOMS: atom_id res chain seq x y z
N GLU A 1 -12.93 -9.30 7.92
CA GLU A 1 -12.46 -7.90 7.77
C GLU A 1 -12.56 -7.06 9.04
N ALA A 2 -13.74 -6.64 9.53
CA ALA A 2 -13.84 -5.60 10.58
C ALA A 2 -12.99 -5.87 11.84
N GLN A 3 -13.10 -7.06 12.44
CA GLN A 3 -12.29 -7.42 13.61
C GLN A 3 -10.78 -7.44 13.31
N ALA A 4 -10.39 -7.85 12.09
CA ALA A 4 -9.00 -7.85 11.68
C ALA A 4 -8.46 -6.43 11.54
N ASP A 5 -9.27 -5.50 11.01
CA ASP A 5 -8.91 -4.07 10.87
C ASP A 5 -8.70 -3.41 12.24
N ASP A 6 -9.60 -3.70 13.19
CA ASP A 6 -9.51 -3.20 14.56
C ASP A 6 -8.25 -3.70 15.28
N LEU A 7 -7.94 -4.99 15.12
CA LEU A 7 -6.72 -5.58 15.68
C LEU A 7 -5.47 -5.03 14.99
N ALA A 8 -5.49 -4.90 13.67
CA ALA A 8 -4.38 -4.39 12.88
C ALA A 8 -4.01 -2.95 13.26
N ALA A 9 -4.99 -2.07 13.44
CA ALA A 9 -4.75 -0.71 13.94
C ALA A 9 -4.02 -0.75 15.28
N GLY A 10 -4.45 -1.62 16.21
CA GLY A 10 -3.82 -1.77 17.52
C GLY A 10 -2.40 -2.35 17.44
N TYR A 11 -2.16 -3.31 16.55
CA TYR A 11 -0.83 -3.87 16.32
C TYR A 11 0.14 -2.83 15.76
N LEU A 12 -0.30 -2.02 14.79
CA LEU A 12 0.52 -0.95 14.22
C LEU A 12 0.97 0.04 15.29
N HIS A 13 0.03 0.54 16.09
CA HIS A 13 0.35 1.51 17.16
C HIS A 13 1.30 0.92 18.20
N ARG A 14 1.07 -0.32 18.66
CA ARG A 14 1.97 -1.00 19.61
C ARG A 14 3.35 -1.27 19.03
N ALA A 15 3.46 -1.49 17.73
CA ALA A 15 4.73 -1.68 17.04
C ALA A 15 5.44 -0.36 16.70
N GLY A 16 4.90 0.80 17.10
CA GLY A 16 5.49 2.10 16.85
C GLY A 16 5.19 2.68 15.45
N TYR A 17 4.26 2.09 14.71
CA TYR A 17 3.79 2.61 13.42
C TYR A 17 2.53 3.46 13.59
N HIS A 18 2.38 4.46 12.73
CA HIS A 18 1.20 5.30 12.76
C HIS A 18 -0.02 4.56 12.17
N PRO A 19 -1.11 4.35 12.93
CA PRO A 19 -2.21 3.47 12.52
C PRO A 19 -3.07 4.05 11.37
N GLU A 20 -3.03 5.37 11.11
CA GLU A 20 -3.60 5.98 9.87
C GLU A 20 -3.03 5.37 8.58
N GLY A 21 -1.86 4.74 8.63
CA GLY A 21 -1.29 4.02 7.49
C GLY A 21 -2.22 2.93 6.98
N LEU A 22 -2.98 2.26 7.87
CA LEU A 22 -3.97 1.25 7.47
C LEU A 22 -5.16 1.87 6.74
N ALA A 23 -5.68 3.01 7.20
CA ALA A 23 -6.76 3.72 6.51
C ALA A 23 -6.30 4.20 5.12
N THR A 24 -5.08 4.75 5.05
CA THR A 24 -4.45 5.18 3.80
C THR A 24 -4.27 4.01 2.83
N PHE A 25 -3.85 2.85 3.32
CA PHE A 25 -3.76 1.62 2.53
C PHE A 25 -5.12 1.21 1.95
N PHE A 26 -6.20 1.27 2.73
CA PHE A 26 -7.53 0.97 2.21
C PHE A 26 -8.02 1.97 1.15
N ASP A 27 -7.71 3.26 1.29
CA ASP A 27 -8.04 4.26 0.26
C ASP A 27 -7.29 3.98 -1.05
N LEU A 28 -6.01 3.62 -0.97
CA LEU A 28 -5.21 3.22 -2.14
C LEU A 28 -5.80 1.97 -2.79
N LEU A 29 -6.10 0.96 -1.98
CA LEU A 29 -6.65 -0.30 -2.46
C LEU A 29 -8.04 -0.13 -3.08
N TRP A 30 -8.85 0.79 -2.56
CA TRP A 30 -10.13 1.15 -3.17
C TRP A 30 -9.95 1.82 -4.54
N ARG A 31 -8.97 2.71 -4.69
CA ARG A 31 -8.67 3.35 -5.98
C ARG A 31 -8.17 2.34 -7.01
N SER A 32 -7.34 1.40 -6.57
CA SER A 32 -6.76 0.35 -7.41
C SER A 32 -7.65 -0.89 -7.59
N ARG A 33 -8.86 -0.94 -7.01
CA ARG A 33 -9.70 -2.16 -6.92
C ARG A 33 -10.01 -2.89 -8.24
N GLN A 34 -9.81 -2.22 -9.39
CA GLN A 34 -10.03 -2.79 -10.72
C GLN A 34 -8.77 -3.42 -11.33
N GLU A 35 -7.61 -3.26 -10.68
CA GLU A 35 -6.35 -3.82 -11.16
C GLU A 35 -6.34 -5.34 -10.98
N SER A 36 -6.08 -6.06 -12.07
CA SER A 36 -6.20 -7.53 -12.14
C SER A 36 -5.33 -8.28 -11.12
N HIS A 37 -4.16 -7.73 -10.78
CA HIS A 37 -3.26 -8.35 -9.82
C HIS A 37 -3.82 -8.37 -8.39
N LEU A 38 -4.87 -7.60 -8.10
CA LEU A 38 -5.52 -7.57 -6.79
C LEU A 38 -6.67 -8.59 -6.66
N GLU A 39 -7.14 -9.19 -7.76
CA GLU A 39 -8.33 -10.05 -7.78
C GLU A 39 -8.26 -11.17 -6.73
N ARG A 40 -7.11 -11.84 -6.64
CA ARG A 40 -6.89 -12.92 -5.68
C ARG A 40 -6.91 -12.45 -4.22
N PHE A 41 -6.40 -11.25 -3.96
CA PHE A 41 -6.43 -10.69 -2.61
C PHE A 41 -7.88 -10.32 -2.24
N LEU A 42 -8.58 -9.64 -3.15
CA LEU A 42 -9.95 -9.16 -2.94
C LEU A 42 -10.99 -10.28 -2.85
N SER A 43 -10.71 -11.47 -3.39
CA SER A 43 -11.62 -12.62 -3.27
C SER A 43 -11.70 -13.19 -1.84
N SER A 44 -10.62 -13.08 -1.07
CA SER A 44 -10.55 -13.54 0.33
C SER A 44 -10.71 -12.40 1.33
N HIS A 45 -10.34 -11.18 0.93
CA HIS A 45 -10.47 -9.96 1.71
C HIS A 45 -11.30 -8.92 0.95
N PRO A 46 -12.63 -9.01 0.98
CA PRO A 46 -13.49 -8.08 0.27
C PRO A 46 -13.25 -6.64 0.71
N LEU A 47 -13.13 -5.73 -0.26
CA LEU A 47 -13.15 -4.30 0.06
C LEU A 47 -14.56 -3.82 0.32
N SER A 48 -14.69 -2.97 1.33
CA SER A 48 -15.85 -2.08 1.46
C SER A 48 -15.33 -0.65 1.50
N ALA A 49 -16.05 0.28 0.87
CA ALA A 49 -15.73 1.71 0.89
C ALA A 49 -15.52 2.25 2.32
N ASP A 50 -16.21 1.68 3.30
CA ASP A 50 -16.20 2.17 4.68
C ASP A 50 -15.02 1.67 5.54
N ARG A 51 -14.12 0.82 5.03
CA ARG A 51 -13.00 0.29 5.85
C ARG A 51 -12.09 1.40 6.33
N ALA A 52 -11.70 2.30 5.44
CA ALA A 52 -10.85 3.44 5.79
C ALA A 52 -11.53 4.34 6.83
N THR A 53 -12.83 4.63 6.66
CA THR A 53 -13.63 5.40 7.62
C THR A 53 -13.68 4.74 8.98
N ARG A 54 -13.91 3.42 9.06
CA ARG A 54 -13.93 2.69 10.33
C ARG A 54 -12.60 2.74 11.07
N VAL A 55 -11.48 2.56 10.35
CA VAL A 55 -10.15 2.68 10.95
C VAL A 55 -9.92 4.09 11.49
N ARG A 56 -10.25 5.13 10.73
CA ARG A 56 -10.14 6.53 11.18
C ARG A 56 -10.96 6.80 12.43
N SER A 57 -12.22 6.36 12.45
CA SER A 57 -13.09 6.47 13.63
C SER A 57 -12.53 5.72 14.84
N ARG A 58 -11.95 4.53 14.63
CA ARG A 58 -11.36 3.71 15.69
C ARG A 58 -10.18 4.38 16.39
N ILE A 59 -9.36 5.10 15.62
CA ILE A 59 -8.12 5.75 16.11
C ILE A 59 -8.29 7.21 16.52
N ALA A 60 -9.45 7.81 16.26
CA ALA A 60 -9.70 9.24 16.53
C ALA A 60 -9.47 9.66 17.99
N GLY A 61 -9.62 8.75 18.95
CA GLY A 61 -9.37 9.00 20.37
C GLY A 61 -7.99 8.56 20.87
N TRP A 62 -7.06 8.15 19.98
CA TRP A 62 -5.77 7.63 20.41
C TRP A 62 -4.77 8.76 20.62
N VAL A 63 -3.85 8.57 21.56
CA VAL A 63 -2.66 9.41 21.67
C VAL A 63 -1.69 8.99 20.57
N LEU A 64 -1.59 9.83 19.55
CA LEU A 64 -0.72 9.63 18.39
C LEU A 64 0.44 10.62 18.51
N ASP A 65 1.64 10.07 18.64
CA ASP A 65 2.88 10.81 18.81
C ASP A 65 3.59 10.96 17.45
N ASP A 66 4.29 12.07 17.24
CA ASP A 66 5.11 12.34 16.06
C ASP A 66 6.28 11.35 15.91
N ARG A 67 6.65 10.65 16.99
CA ARG A 67 7.63 9.55 16.94
C ARG A 67 7.12 8.29 16.22
N LEU A 68 5.81 8.19 15.95
CA LEU A 68 5.24 7.05 15.24
C LEU A 68 5.71 7.03 13.78
N ILE A 69 6.21 5.87 13.35
CA ILE A 69 6.76 5.68 12.01
C ILE A 69 5.62 5.71 10.99
N ARG A 70 5.70 6.64 10.03
CA ARG A 70 4.82 6.73 8.86
C ARG A 70 5.49 6.26 7.58
N ASP A 71 6.80 6.45 7.50
CA ASP A 71 7.64 6.12 6.37
C ASP A 71 9.07 5.87 6.87
N SER A 72 9.87 5.16 6.09
CA SER A 72 11.27 4.88 6.41
C SER A 72 12.14 4.90 5.16
N ALA A 73 13.43 5.19 5.34
CA ALA A 73 14.39 5.13 4.24
C ALA A 73 14.44 3.74 3.59
N ALA A 74 14.43 2.67 4.41
CA ALA A 74 14.42 1.29 3.94
C ALA A 74 13.18 0.97 3.09
N PHE A 75 11.98 1.42 3.51
CA PHE A 75 10.77 1.23 2.71
C PHE A 75 10.87 1.94 1.35
N ARG A 76 11.34 3.20 1.33
CA ARG A 76 11.54 3.96 0.09
C ARG A 76 12.55 3.30 -0.86
N GLU A 77 13.62 2.73 -0.33
CA GLU A 77 14.63 2.00 -1.09
C GLU A 77 14.03 0.77 -1.77
N ILE A 78 13.31 -0.09 -1.03
CA ILE A 78 12.62 -1.25 -1.60
C ILE A 78 11.58 -0.82 -2.64
N GLN A 79 10.83 0.25 -2.37
CA GLN A 79 9.84 0.79 -3.31
C GLN A 79 10.48 1.27 -4.61
N ALA A 80 11.67 1.87 -4.55
CA ALA A 80 12.44 2.28 -5.73
C ALA A 80 12.93 1.07 -6.53
N LEU A 81 13.47 0.04 -5.86
CA LEU A 81 13.91 -1.20 -6.49
C LEU A 81 12.77 -1.92 -7.22
N LEU A 82 11.60 -2.05 -6.59
CA LEU A 82 10.42 -2.67 -7.19
C LEU A 82 9.94 -1.89 -8.43
N ARG A 83 9.95 -0.55 -8.38
CA ARG A 83 9.61 0.28 -9.54
C ARG A 83 10.60 0.15 -10.68
N ALA A 84 11.91 0.12 -10.38
CA ALA A 84 12.94 -0.04 -11.40
C ALA A 84 12.80 -1.37 -12.14
N ARG A 85 12.44 -2.44 -11.43
CA ARG A 85 12.18 -3.76 -12.03
C ARG A 85 10.87 -3.84 -12.82
N ALA A 86 9.86 -3.08 -12.40
CA ALA A 86 8.55 -3.07 -13.06
C ALA A 86 8.50 -2.17 -14.31
N ALA A 87 9.47 -1.26 -14.48
CA ALA A 87 9.62 -0.52 -15.72
C ALA A 87 9.88 -1.52 -16.86
N PRO A 88 9.13 -1.48 -17.98
CA PRO A 88 9.44 -2.31 -19.12
C PRO A 88 10.86 -2.00 -19.58
N GLU A 89 11.66 -3.05 -19.77
CA GLU A 89 12.93 -2.96 -20.52
C GLU A 89 12.68 -2.09 -21.74
N GLY A 90 13.40 -0.97 -21.82
CA GLY A 90 13.24 -0.01 -22.90
C GLY A 90 13.30 -0.72 -24.24
N THR A 91 12.43 -0.32 -25.15
CA THR A 91 12.51 -0.63 -26.58
C THR A 91 13.89 -0.23 -27.11
N ALA A 92 14.87 -1.12 -27.01
CA ALA A 92 16.04 -1.08 -27.86
C ALA A 92 15.61 -1.68 -29.21
N GLU A 93 15.20 -0.81 -30.13
CA GLU A 93 15.06 -1.21 -31.52
C GLU A 93 16.38 -1.83 -32.01
N PRO A 94 16.34 -2.97 -32.72
CA PRO A 94 17.52 -3.42 -33.44
C PRO A 94 17.79 -2.39 -34.53
N ARG A 95 18.98 -1.75 -34.48
CA ARG A 95 19.48 -1.01 -35.64
C ARG A 95 19.57 -1.98 -36.81
N ALA A 96 18.58 -1.91 -37.68
CA ALA A 96 18.59 -2.57 -38.97
C ALA A 96 19.88 -2.20 -39.70
N GLY A 97 20.56 -3.22 -40.21
CA GLY A 97 21.71 -3.03 -41.07
C GLY A 97 21.36 -2.09 -42.22
N SER A 98 22.28 -1.16 -42.50
CA SER A 98 22.34 -0.50 -43.78
C SER A 98 23.66 -0.90 -44.39
N GLY A 99 23.59 -1.74 -45.42
CA GLY A 99 24.72 -2.03 -46.27
C GLY A 99 25.05 -0.83 -47.15
N ASN A 100 26.33 -0.65 -47.44
CA ASN A 100 26.86 -0.73 -48.81
C ASN A 100 28.34 -1.10 -48.74
#